data_AF-A0A5B1LGH2-F1
#
_entry.id   AF-A0A5B1LGH2-F1
#
_cell.length_a   1.000
_cell.length_b   1.000
_cell.length_c   1.000
_cell.angle_alpha   90.00
_cell.angle_beta   90.00
_cell.angle_gamma   90.00
#
_symmetry.space_group_name_H-M   'P 1'
#
loop_
_entity.id
_entity.type
_entity.pdbx_description
1 polymer ?
#
loop_
_entity_poly.entity_id
_entity_poly.type
_entity_poly.pdbx_seq_one_letter_code
_entity_poly.pdbx_strand_id
1 'polypeptide(L)'
;MPDQMTVGFAWKDGELDRRMVVRCALARVCGVCGESLGRPIVFVGDADELARNAFHLPPLHATCASAIAGPDQFVVRTGGFEFVRPSRDDPDPQPRFEPNSLI
;
A
#
# COMPACT_ATOMS: atom_id res chain seq x y z
N MET A 1 22.68 7.59 -15.27
CA MET A 1 21.59 8.35 -14.63
C MET A 1 20.66 7.34 -13.96
N PRO A 2 20.73 7.11 -12.64
CA PRO A 2 19.60 6.50 -11.94
C PRO A 2 19.18 7.45 -10.81
N ASP A 3 18.33 8.42 -11.14
CA ASP A 3 17.62 9.20 -10.12
C ASP A 3 16.11 8.98 -10.36
N GLN A 4 15.64 7.78 -10.02
CA GLN A 4 14.24 7.40 -10.16
C GLN A 4 13.75 6.91 -8.81
N MET A 5 13.53 7.90 -7.93
CA MET A 5 12.70 7.93 -6.72
C MET A 5 12.70 6.62 -5.90
N THR A 6 13.42 6.64 -4.78
CA THR A 6 13.45 5.63 -3.70
C THR A 6 12.14 5.58 -2.91
N VAL A 7 11.06 5.45 -3.70
CA VAL A 7 9.62 5.34 -3.43
C VAL A 7 9.02 6.50 -2.61
N GLY A 8 7.73 6.79 -2.82
CA GLY A 8 7.15 8.15 -2.70
C GLY A 8 6.82 8.66 -1.29
N PHE A 9 5.66 9.30 -1.13
CA PHE A 9 5.22 10.00 0.10
C PHE A 9 5.30 9.16 1.39
N ALA A 10 5.05 7.85 1.30
CA ALA A 10 5.08 6.93 2.43
C ALA A 10 6.45 6.28 2.68
N TRP A 11 7.48 6.66 1.93
CA TRP A 11 8.80 6.10 2.02
C TRP A 11 9.82 7.14 2.48
N LYS A 12 10.88 6.64 3.10
CA LYS A 12 12.01 7.40 3.58
C LYS A 12 13.28 6.58 3.31
N ASP A 13 14.21 7.14 2.55
CA ASP A 13 15.48 6.50 2.19
C ASP A 13 15.31 5.12 1.52
N GLY A 14 14.21 4.89 0.80
CA GLY A 14 13.90 3.61 0.14
C GLY A 14 13.08 2.63 0.99
N GLU A 15 12.86 2.92 2.26
CA GLU A 15 12.10 2.08 3.20
C GLU A 15 10.74 2.69 3.52
N LEU A 16 9.75 1.85 3.84
CA LEU A 16 8.42 2.33 4.23
C LEU A 16 8.47 3.01 5.61
N ASP A 17 8.08 4.28 5.67
CA ASP A 17 7.87 4.96 6.95
C ASP A 17 6.50 4.55 7.51
N ARG A 18 6.53 3.73 8.57
CA ARG A 18 5.33 3.24 9.27
C ARG A 18 4.38 4.36 9.67
N ARG A 19 4.88 5.54 10.07
CA ARG A 19 4.02 6.68 10.44
C ARG A 19 3.26 7.21 9.24
N MET A 20 3.93 7.26 8.08
CA MET A 20 3.32 7.74 6.84
C MET A 20 2.36 6.71 6.26
N VAL A 21 2.66 5.41 6.34
CA VAL A 21 1.72 4.34 5.97
C VAL A 21 0.43 4.43 6.78
N VAL A 22 0.52 4.60 8.10
CA VAL A 22 -0.65 4.84 8.96
C VAL A 22 -1.41 6.10 8.54
N ARG A 23 -0.70 7.18 8.19
CA ARG A 23 -1.33 8.42 7.70
C ARG A 23 -2.09 8.20 6.39
N CYS A 24 -1.55 7.42 5.46
CA CYS A 24 -2.23 7.06 4.21
C CYS A 24 -3.55 6.35 4.49
N ALA A 25 -3.58 5.46 5.48
CA ALA A 25 -4.81 4.79 5.91
C ALA A 25 -5.85 5.78 6.47
N LEU A 26 -5.44 6.60 7.45
CA LEU A 26 -6.35 7.46 8.21
C LEU A 26 -6.88 8.65 7.39
N ALA A 27 -5.99 9.28 6.61
CA ALA A 27 -6.35 10.43 5.76
C ALA A 27 -6.84 10.00 4.37
N ARG A 28 -6.80 8.70 4.07
CA ARG A 28 -7.19 8.12 2.78
C ARG A 28 -6.46 8.79 1.61
N VAL A 29 -5.13 8.85 1.71
CA VAL A 29 -4.24 9.45 0.70
C VAL A 29 -3.31 8.40 0.10
N CYS A 30 -2.89 8.64 -1.14
CA CYS A 30 -2.02 7.76 -1.89
C CYS A 30 -0.62 7.70 -1.27
N GLY A 31 -0.10 6.50 -1.06
CA GLY A 31 1.24 6.30 -0.50
C GLY A 31 2.38 6.81 -1.39
N VAL A 32 2.17 6.97 -2.69
CA VAL A 32 3.22 7.45 -3.61
C VAL A 32 3.17 8.97 -3.79
N CYS A 33 2.03 9.54 -4.20
CA CYS A 33 1.94 10.98 -4.50
C CYS A 33 1.44 11.84 -3.32
N GLY A 34 0.85 11.24 -2.28
CA GLY A 34 0.32 11.97 -1.11
C GLY A 34 -1.04 12.64 -1.33
N GLU A 35 -1.63 12.55 -2.52
CA GLU A 35 -2.96 13.12 -2.82
C GLU A 35 -4.11 12.22 -2.34
N SER A 36 -5.28 12.79 -2.12
CA SER A 36 -6.50 12.07 -1.72
C SER A 36 -6.86 10.94 -2.70
N LEU A 37 -7.25 9.79 -2.15
CA LEU A 37 -7.67 8.64 -2.94
C LEU A 37 -9.12 8.78 -3.40
N GLY A 38 -9.31 8.65 -4.71
CA GLY A 38 -10.60 8.37 -5.31
C GLY A 38 -10.90 6.87 -5.35
N ARG A 39 -11.88 6.49 -6.16
CA ARG A 39 -12.14 5.09 -6.53
C ARG A 39 -11.73 4.88 -7.99
N PRO A 40 -11.09 3.74 -8.35
CA PRO A 40 -10.73 2.62 -7.48
C PRO A 40 -9.46 2.89 -6.66
N ILE A 41 -9.36 2.25 -5.50
CA ILE A 41 -8.14 2.18 -4.69
C ILE A 41 -7.35 0.95 -5.15
N VAL A 42 -6.04 1.05 -5.18
CA VAL A 42 -5.17 -0.02 -5.69
C VAL A 42 -4.15 -0.41 -4.63
N PHE A 43 -3.94 -1.71 -4.48
CA PHE A 43 -2.89 -2.30 -3.66
C PHE A 43 -1.93 -3.09 -4.54
N VAL A 44 -0.67 -3.11 -4.13
CA VAL A 44 0.41 -3.87 -4.77
C VAL A 44 1.02 -4.77 -3.70
N GLY A 45 1.27 -6.03 -4.02
CA GLY A 45 1.91 -6.98 -3.11
C GLY A 45 2.38 -8.22 -3.81
N ASP A 46 3.00 -9.14 -3.08
CA ASP A 46 3.43 -10.43 -3.61
C ASP A 46 2.29 -11.48 -3.66
N ALA A 47 2.62 -12.70 -4.08
CA ALA A 47 1.65 -13.80 -4.18
C ALA A 47 1.08 -14.21 -2.81
N ASP A 48 1.86 -14.13 -1.73
CA ASP A 48 1.42 -14.51 -0.39
C ASP A 48 0.51 -13.43 0.21
N GLU A 49 0.84 -12.15 0.03
CA GLU A 49 0.00 -11.01 0.39
C GLU A 49 -1.35 -11.07 -0.33
N LEU A 50 -1.33 -11.37 -1.63
CA LEU A 50 -2.54 -11.57 -2.42
C LEU A 50 -3.37 -12.74 -1.89
N ALA A 51 -2.75 -13.90 -1.64
CA ALA A 51 -3.44 -15.09 -1.15
C ALA A 51 -4.08 -14.87 0.22
N ARG A 52 -3.47 -14.04 1.07
CA ARG A 52 -3.99 -13.68 2.40
C ARG A 52 -4.96 -12.50 2.37
N ASN A 53 -5.11 -11.82 1.23
CA ASN A 53 -5.82 -10.55 1.10
C ASN A 53 -5.34 -9.51 2.12
N ALA A 54 -4.03 -9.46 2.35
CA ALA A 54 -3.40 -8.62 3.35
C ALA A 54 -2.11 -8.02 2.78
N PHE A 55 -2.09 -6.70 2.61
CA PHE A 55 -1.00 -5.98 1.95
C PHE A 55 -0.29 -5.05 2.94
N HIS A 56 1.03 -4.97 2.86
CA HIS A 56 1.82 -4.04 3.67
C HIS A 56 2.02 -2.69 2.99
N LEU A 57 1.94 -2.65 1.66
CA LEU A 57 2.00 -1.40 0.92
C LEU A 57 0.76 -0.53 1.17
N PRO A 58 0.93 0.81 1.29
CA PRO A 58 -0.17 1.73 1.47
C PRO A 58 -1.11 1.72 0.26
N PRO A 59 -2.35 2.20 0.40
CA PRO A 59 -3.28 2.34 -0.72
C PRO A 59 -2.76 3.35 -1.75
N LEU A 60 -2.91 3.02 -3.02
CA LEU A 60 -2.39 3.80 -4.16
C LEU A 60 -3.49 4.12 -5.18
N HIS A 61 -3.21 5.12 -6.01
CA HIS A 61 -3.91 5.26 -7.30
C HIS A 61 -3.43 4.19 -8.29
N ALA A 62 -4.27 3.85 -9.25
CA ALA A 62 -3.91 2.88 -10.30
C ALA A 62 -2.62 3.27 -11.05
N THR A 63 -2.45 4.54 -11.41
CA THR A 63 -1.25 5.01 -12.10
C THR A 63 0.01 4.91 -11.24
N CYS A 64 -0.09 5.24 -9.95
CA CYS A 64 1.03 5.14 -9.02
C CYS A 64 1.42 3.69 -8.74
N ALA A 65 0.43 2.80 -8.62
CA ALA A 65 0.65 1.36 -8.46
C ALA A 65 1.43 0.79 -9.65
N SER A 66 1.01 1.09 -10.88
CA SER A 66 1.71 0.62 -12.08
C SER A 66 3.15 1.14 -12.20
N ALA A 67 3.47 2.28 -11.59
CA ALA A 67 4.82 2.84 -11.60
C ALA A 67 5.78 2.14 -10.64
N ILE A 68 5.26 1.48 -9.60
CA ILE A 68 6.07 0.80 -8.57
C ILE A 68 5.95 -0.72 -8.62
N ALA A 69 4.95 -1.25 -9.33
CA ALA A 69 4.72 -2.69 -9.44
C ALA A 69 5.91 -3.36 -10.15
N GLY A 70 6.58 -4.27 -9.43
CA GLY A 70 7.61 -5.14 -9.96
C GLY A 70 7.05 -6.30 -10.79
N PRO A 71 7.92 -7.09 -11.44
CA PRO A 71 7.52 -8.19 -12.31
C PRO A 71 6.77 -9.32 -11.59
N ASP A 72 7.09 -9.55 -10.32
CA ASP A 72 6.48 -10.61 -9.48
C ASP A 72 5.41 -10.07 -8.51
N GLN A 73 5.00 -8.81 -8.71
CA GLN A 73 3.98 -8.18 -7.88
C GLN A 73 2.61 -8.22 -8.54
N PHE A 74 1.59 -8.44 -7.71
CA PHE A 74 0.20 -8.46 -8.07
C PHE A 74 -0.45 -7.13 -7.71
N VAL A 75 -1.35 -6.68 -8.58
CA VAL A 75 -2.09 -5.43 -8.42
C VAL A 75 -3.56 -5.74 -8.19
N VAL A 76 -4.10 -5.28 -7.08
CA VAL A 76 -5.51 -5.48 -6.69
C VAL A 76 -6.25 -4.16 -6.71
N ARG A 77 -7.41 -4.13 -7.36
CA ARG A 77 -8.30 -2.96 -7.41
C ARG A 77 -9.50 -3.18 -6.51
N THR A 78 -9.87 -2.15 -5.76
CA THR A 78 -10.89 -2.26 -4.73
C THR A 78 -11.67 -0.95 -4.53
N GLY A 79 -12.93 -1.08 -4.09
CA GLY A 79 -13.77 0.05 -3.69
C GLY A 79 -13.48 0.58 -2.28
N GLY A 80 -12.79 -0.20 -1.45
CA GLY A 80 -12.46 0.10 -0.06
C GLY A 80 -11.40 -0.83 0.52
N PHE A 81 -10.99 -0.55 1.75
CA PHE A 81 -10.06 -1.38 2.51
C PHE A 81 -10.30 -1.20 4.00
N GLU A 82 -9.92 -2.20 4.78
CA GLU A 82 -9.78 -2.11 6.22
C GLU A 82 -8.30 -1.94 6.58
N PHE A 83 -8.03 -1.10 7.57
CA PHE A 83 -6.68 -0.89 8.08
C PHE A 83 -6.52 -1.63 9.39
N VAL A 84 -5.65 -2.64 9.41
CA VAL A 84 -5.44 -3.48 10.58
C VAL A 84 -4.10 -3.13 11.23
N ARG A 85 -4.17 -2.75 12.50
CA ARG A 85 -2.99 -2.53 13.33
C ARG A 85 -2.58 -3.86 13.97
N PRO A 86 -1.28 -4.20 13.94
CA PRO A 86 -0.80 -5.42 14.55
C PRO A 86 -0.93 -5.32 16.06
N SER A 87 -1.36 -6.41 16.68
CA SER A 87 -1.40 -6.59 18.12
C SER A 87 -0.01 -6.95 18.67
N ARG A 88 0.17 -6.91 20.00
CA ARG A 88 1.47 -7.20 20.62
C ARG A 88 1.94 -8.64 20.39
N ASP A 89 1.00 -9.55 20.20
CA ASP A 89 1.24 -10.99 20.04
C ASP A 89 1.19 -11.43 18.57
N ASP A 90 1.04 -10.49 17.62
CA ASP A 90 1.10 -10.80 16.19
C ASP A 90 2.53 -11.17 15.77
N PRO A 91 2.71 -12.26 15.02
CA PRO A 91 4.02 -12.65 14.51
C PRO A 91 4.58 -11.65 13.48
N ASP A 92 3.69 -10.84 12.87
CA ASP A 92 4.06 -9.75 11.99
C ASP A 92 3.74 -8.38 12.63
N PRO A 93 4.77 -7.60 13.01
CA PRO A 93 4.59 -6.30 13.66
C PRO A 93 4.26 -5.16 12.69
N GLN A 94 4.09 -5.45 11.39
CA GLN A 94 3.76 -4.45 10.38
C GLN A 94 2.24 -4.21 10.28
N PRO A 95 1.80 -2.96 10.05
CA PRO A 95 0.42 -2.70 9.68
C PRO A 95 0.09 -3.34 8.33
N ARG A 96 -1.16 -3.76 8.17
CA ARG A 96 -1.66 -4.34 6.93
C ARG A 96 -2.97 -3.71 6.50
N PHE A 97 -3.20 -3.75 5.20
CA PHE A 97 -4.41 -3.30 4.54
C PHE A 97 -5.12 -4.51 3.97
N GLU A 98 -6.39 -4.64 4.30
CA GLU A 98 -7.23 -5.74 3.84
C GLU A 98 -8.27 -5.15 2.88
N PRO A 99 -8.09 -5.30 1.55
CA PRO A 99 -9.04 -4.80 0.55
C PRO A 99 -10.44 -5.37 0.78
N ASN A 100 -11.47 -4.52 0.67
CA ASN A 100 -12.87 -4.92 0.69
C ASN A 100 -13.62 -4.38 -0.54
N SER A 101 -14.55 -5.18 -1.07
CA SER A 101 -15.24 -4.86 -2.34
C SER A 101 -14.29 -4.82 -3.55
N LEU A 102 -13.66 -5.96 -3.84
CA LEU A 102 -12.80 -6.14 -5.02
C LEU A 102 -13.60 -5.93 -6.32
N ILE A 103 -12.96 -5.32 -7.32
CA ILE A 103 -13.57 -4.91 -8.61
C ILE A 103 -12.68 -5.16 -9.82
#